data_AF-A0A2S9FNQ3-F1
#
_entry.id   AF-A0A2S9FNQ3-F1
#
_cell.length_a   1.000
_cell.length_b   1.000
_cell.length_c   1.000
_cell.angle_alpha   90.00
_cell.angle_beta   90.00
_cell.angle_gamma   90.00
#
_symmetry.space_group_name_H-M   'P 1'
#
loop_
_entity.id
_entity.type
_entity.pdbx_description
1 polymer ?
#
loop_
_entity_poly.entity_id
_entity_poly.type
_entity_poly.pdbx_seq_one_letter_code
_entity_poly.pdbx_strand_id
1 'polypeptide(L)'
;MQGVGGLLSMSRDAVKFLFQRPFQAKEFIEQSWFVARVSLMPTLLVAIPFTVLVSFTLNILLRELGAADLSGAGAAFGAVTQVGPMVTVLIVAGAGATAMCADLGSRSIREE
;
A
#
# COMPACT_ATOMS: atom_id res chain seq x y z
N MET A 1 10.31 -14.43 -22.99
CA MET A 1 11.32 -13.36 -22.73
C MET A 1 10.89 -11.99 -23.22
N GLN A 2 10.09 -11.87 -24.30
CA GLN A 2 9.64 -10.57 -24.83
C GLN A 2 8.86 -9.71 -23.81
N GLY A 3 7.99 -10.30 -22.99
CA GLY A 3 7.22 -9.56 -21.96
C GLY A 3 8.08 -8.93 -20.85
N VAL A 4 9.13 -9.62 -20.41
CA VAL A 4 10.07 -9.08 -19.41
C VAL A 4 10.90 -7.93 -20.01
N GLY A 5 11.30 -8.07 -21.29
CA GLY A 5 11.99 -7.01 -22.02
C GLY A 5 11.15 -5.74 -22.16
N GLY A 6 9.87 -5.89 -22.52
CA GLY A 6 8.93 -4.76 -22.63
C GLY A 6 8.64 -4.06 -21.31
N LEU A 7 8.51 -4.82 -20.22
CA LEU A 7 8.37 -4.24 -18.88
C LEU A 7 9.59 -3.40 -18.49
N LEU A 8 10.79 -3.93 -18.70
CA LEU A 8 12.04 -3.23 -18.37
C LEU A 8 12.23 -1.96 -19.21
N SER A 9 11.89 -1.97 -20.49
CA SER A 9 11.94 -0.76 -21.32
C SER A 9 10.94 0.29 -20.82
N MET A 10 9.69 -0.11 -20.55
CA MET A 10 8.66 0.80 -20.04
C MET A 10 9.06 1.41 -18.69
N SER A 11 9.58 0.61 -17.76
CA SER A 11 10.06 1.10 -16.47
C SER A 11 11.24 2.06 -16.62
N ARG A 12 12.18 1.77 -17.54
CA ARG A 12 13.31 2.67 -17.82
C ARG A 12 12.83 4.02 -18.34
N ASP A 13 11.87 4.02 -19.26
CA ASP A 13 11.31 5.26 -19.81
C ASP A 13 10.54 6.05 -18.74
N ALA A 14 9.74 5.37 -17.92
CA ALA A 14 9.04 6.01 -16.79
C ALA A 14 10.01 6.70 -15.82
N VAL A 15 11.12 6.04 -15.46
CA VAL A 15 12.17 6.63 -14.62
C VAL A 15 12.83 7.83 -15.31
N LYS A 16 13.08 7.74 -16.61
CA LYS A 16 13.67 8.86 -17.38
C LYS A 16 12.76 10.09 -17.38
N PHE A 17 11.45 9.90 -17.56
CA PHE A 17 10.47 11.00 -17.57
C PHE A 17 10.33 11.69 -16.21
N LEU A 18 10.63 10.99 -15.10
CA LEU A 18 10.64 11.61 -13.77
C LEU A 18 11.64 12.77 -13.66
N PHE A 19 12.76 12.72 -14.39
CA PHE A 19 13.82 13.73 -14.37
C PHE A 19 13.77 14.72 -15.53
N GLN A 20 12.85 14.54 -16.49
CA GLN A 20 12.68 15.46 -17.60
C GLN A 20 11.73 16.60 -17.21
N ARG A 21 12.14 17.84 -17.49
CA ARG A 21 11.27 19.03 -17.38
C ARG A 21 10.50 19.21 -18.71
N PRO A 22 9.24 19.69 -18.71
CA PRO A 22 8.41 20.06 -17.55
C PRO A 22 7.68 18.86 -16.92
N PHE A 23 7.82 18.69 -15.59
CA PHE A 23 7.14 17.63 -14.84
C PHE A 23 5.65 17.97 -14.62
N GLN A 24 4.75 17.05 -14.93
CA GLN A 24 3.30 17.22 -14.80
C GLN A 24 2.83 16.96 -13.36
N ALA A 25 3.16 17.87 -12.44
CA ALA A 25 2.84 17.71 -11.01
C ALA A 25 1.33 17.60 -10.71
N LYS A 26 0.48 18.22 -11.54
CA LYS A 26 -0.98 18.13 -11.39
C LYS A 26 -1.48 16.70 -11.60
N GLU A 27 -1.09 16.10 -12.72
CA GLU A 27 -1.43 14.70 -13.05
C GLU A 27 -0.88 13.75 -11.99
N PHE A 28 0.35 13.96 -11.52
CA PHE A 28 0.95 13.15 -10.47
C PHE A 28 0.12 13.15 -9.18
N ILE A 29 -0.39 14.31 -8.76
CA ILE A 29 -1.24 14.43 -7.58
C ILE A 29 -2.59 13.75 -7.81
N GLU A 30 -3.21 13.94 -8.97
CA GLU A 30 -4.48 13.30 -9.31
C GLU A 30 -4.38 11.77 -9.35
N GLN A 31 -3.34 11.23 -9.97
CA GLN A 31 -3.07 9.79 -10.00
C GLN A 31 -2.74 9.24 -8.60
N SER A 32 -1.94 9.96 -7.81
CA SER A 32 -1.66 9.56 -6.42
C SER A 32 -2.93 9.56 -5.57
N TRP A 33 -3.82 10.52 -5.79
CA TRP A 33 -5.11 10.62 -5.10
C TRP A 33 -6.07 9.51 -5.49
N PHE A 34 -6.10 9.11 -6.77
CA PHE A 34 -6.86 7.94 -7.21
C PHE A 34 -6.46 6.67 -6.45
N VAL A 35 -5.15 6.39 -6.37
CA VAL A 35 -4.61 5.23 -5.65
C VAL A 35 -4.96 5.29 -4.17
N ALA A 36 -4.81 6.47 -3.55
CA ALA A 36 -5.17 6.68 -2.16
C ALA A 36 -6.66 6.39 -1.92
N ARG A 37 -7.56 6.90 -2.76
CA ARG A 37 -9.02 6.70 -2.63
C ARG A 37 -9.43 5.24 -2.74
N VAL A 38 -8.87 4.50 -3.70
CA VAL A 38 -9.19 3.08 -3.89
C VAL A 38 -8.64 2.21 -2.76
N SER A 39 -7.47 2.57 -2.21
CA SER A 39 -6.79 1.77 -1.20
C SER A 39 -7.21 2.08 0.24
N LEU A 40 -7.75 3.28 0.53
CA LEU A 40 -8.04 3.72 1.89
C LEU A 40 -9.09 2.85 2.60
N MET A 41 -10.24 2.63 1.96
CA MET A 41 -11.34 1.88 2.57
C MET A 41 -10.94 0.42 2.85
N PRO A 42 -10.39 -0.35 1.88
CA PRO A 42 -9.90 -1.71 2.16
C PRO A 42 -8.82 -1.76 3.24
N THR A 43 -7.91 -0.76 3.26
CA THR A 43 -6.87 -0.65 4.29
C THR A 43 -7.48 -0.55 5.68
N LEU A 44 -8.49 0.31 5.88
CA LEU A 44 -9.15 0.45 7.19
C LEU A 44 -9.89 -0.81 7.60
N LEU A 45 -10.61 -1.46 6.68
CA LEU A 45 -11.33 -2.70 6.95
C LEU A 45 -10.41 -3.84 7.40
N VAL A 46 -9.19 -3.90 6.88
CA VAL A 46 -8.21 -4.94 7.23
C VAL A 46 -7.35 -4.54 8.43
N ALA A 47 -6.94 -3.28 8.52
CA ALA A 47 -6.06 -2.79 9.58
C ALA A 47 -6.69 -2.90 10.97
N ILE A 48 -7.98 -2.58 11.11
CA ILE A 48 -8.68 -2.62 12.40
C ILE A 48 -8.68 -4.03 13.01
N PRO A 49 -9.27 -5.06 12.37
CA PRO A 49 -9.31 -6.39 12.96
C PRO A 49 -7.91 -6.99 13.15
N PHE A 50 -6.98 -6.74 12.23
CA PHE A 50 -5.63 -7.26 12.33
C PHE A 50 -4.87 -6.64 13.51
N THR A 51 -4.99 -5.33 13.72
CA THR A 51 -4.37 -4.64 14.86
C THR A 51 -4.98 -5.09 16.19
N VAL A 52 -6.30 -5.27 16.24
CA VAL A 52 -7.00 -5.77 17.43
C VAL A 52 -6.54 -7.18 17.78
N LEU A 53 -6.49 -8.08 16.79
CA LEU A 53 -6.02 -9.46 16.98
C LEU A 53 -4.60 -9.49 17.53
N VAL A 54 -3.67 -8.78 16.90
CA VAL A 54 -2.26 -8.73 17.30
C VAL A 54 -2.11 -8.15 18.70
N SER A 55 -2.82 -7.06 19.02
CA SER A 55 -2.78 -6.42 20.33
C SER A 55 -3.32 -7.35 21.42
N PHE A 56 -4.37 -8.11 21.12
CA PHE A 56 -4.93 -9.09 22.04
C PHE A 56 -3.97 -10.25 22.31
N THR A 57 -3.36 -10.80 21.27
CA THR A 57 -2.34 -11.85 21.42
C THR A 57 -1.15 -11.36 22.23
N LEU A 58 -0.66 -10.14 21.97
CA LEU A 58 0.42 -9.52 22.74
C LEU A 58 0.04 -9.33 24.21
N ASN A 59 -1.19 -8.90 24.48
CA ASN A 59 -1.67 -8.69 25.84
C ASN A 59 -1.70 -9.98 26.67
N ILE A 60 -2.17 -11.08 26.08
CA ILE A 60 -2.16 -12.40 26.74
C ILE A 60 -0.73 -12.79 27.12
N LEU A 61 0.20 -12.71 26.16
CA LEU A 61 1.61 -13.06 26.39
C LEU A 61 2.25 -12.18 27.48
N LEU A 62 2.02 -10.87 27.43
CA LEU A 62 2.56 -9.94 28.44
C LEU A 62 1.97 -10.18 29.82
N ARG A 63 0.70 -10.57 29.91
CA ARG A 63 0.05 -10.89 31.18
C ARG A 63 0.61 -12.17 31.79
N GLU A 64 0.89 -13.20 30.99
CA GLU A 64 1.57 -14.42 31.44
C GLU A 64 2.99 -14.14 31.94
N LEU A 65 3.66 -13.13 31.38
CA LEU A 65 5.00 -12.69 31.79
C LEU A 65 5.00 -11.67 32.96
N GLY A 66 3.83 -11.27 33.48
CA GLY A 66 3.72 -10.28 34.55
C GLY A 66 4.00 -8.83 34.10
N ALA A 67 4.02 -8.56 32.79
CA ALA A 67 4.37 -7.28 32.16
C ALA A 67 3.16 -6.58 31.51
N ALA A 68 1.96 -6.75 32.06
CA ALA A 68 0.71 -6.24 31.49
C ALA A 68 0.72 -4.71 31.30
N ASP A 69 1.44 -3.97 32.16
CA ASP A 69 1.56 -2.51 32.10
C ASP A 69 2.28 -2.02 30.83
N LEU A 70 3.12 -2.87 30.21
CA LEU A 70 3.81 -2.59 28.95
C LEU A 70 2.94 -2.85 27.71
N SER A 71 1.73 -3.40 27.88
CA SER A 71 0.88 -3.82 26.77
C SER A 71 0.52 -2.68 25.81
N GLY A 72 0.32 -1.46 26.31
CA GLY A 72 0.02 -0.31 25.45
C GLY A 72 1.21 0.06 24.56
N ALA A 73 2.41 0.12 25.12
CA ALA A 73 3.64 0.41 24.39
C ALA A 73 3.99 -0.69 23.38
N GLY A 74 3.85 -1.96 23.79
CA GLY A 74 4.07 -3.12 22.92
C GLY A 74 3.09 -3.17 21.74
N ALA A 75 1.80 -2.90 21.98
CA ALA A 75 0.78 -2.85 20.94
C ALA A 75 1.05 -1.71 19.94
N ALA A 76 1.36 -0.50 20.42
CA ALA A 76 1.68 0.63 19.57
C ALA A 76 2.95 0.38 18.73
N PHE A 77 3.99 -0.19 19.34
CA PHE A 77 5.22 -0.54 18.65
C PHE A 77 4.98 -1.60 17.55
N GLY A 78 4.26 -2.68 17.88
CA GLY A 78 3.92 -3.73 16.92
C GLY A 78 3.02 -3.24 15.79
N ALA A 79 2.08 -2.35 16.11
CA ALA A 79 1.19 -1.74 15.12
C ALA A 79 1.97 -0.91 14.09
N VAL A 80 2.89 -0.05 14.53
CA VAL A 80 3.65 0.84 13.65
C VAL A 80 4.72 0.10 12.85
N THR A 81 5.45 -0.82 13.48
CA THR A 81 6.62 -1.44 12.86
C THR A 81 6.31 -2.62 11.96
N GLN A 82 5.22 -3.35 12.21
CA GLN A 82 4.91 -4.59 11.50
C GLN A 82 3.55 -4.52 10.82
N VAL A 83 2.50 -4.25 11.59
CA VAL A 83 1.13 -4.28 11.07
C VAL A 83 0.92 -3.23 9.97
N GLY A 84 1.36 -1.99 10.22
CA GLY A 84 1.26 -0.89 9.26
C GLY A 84 1.85 -1.26 7.89
N PRO A 85 3.16 -1.57 7.81
CA PRO A 85 3.80 -1.96 6.56
C PRO A 85 3.18 -3.17 5.88
N MET A 86 2.79 -4.21 6.64
CA MET A 86 2.15 -5.40 6.07
C MET A 86 0.83 -5.06 5.39
N VAL A 87 -0.06 -4.36 6.09
CA VAL A 87 -1.38 -4.00 5.55
C VAL A 87 -1.21 -3.08 4.34
N THR A 88 -0.33 -2.08 4.42
CA THR A 88 -0.09 -1.17 3.30
C THR A 88 0.39 -1.92 2.05
N VAL A 89 1.38 -2.80 2.17
CA VAL A 89 1.91 -3.56 1.00
C VAL A 89 0.84 -4.46 0.41
N LEU A 90 0.08 -5.18 1.24
CA LEU A 90 -0.97 -6.09 0.77
C LEU A 90 -2.06 -5.35 0.00
N ILE A 91 -2.53 -4.20 0.51
CA ILE A 91 -3.63 -3.47 -0.11
C ILE A 91 -3.18 -2.70 -1.35
N VAL A 92 -2.00 -2.08 -1.32
CA VAL A 92 -1.48 -1.35 -2.49
C VAL A 92 -1.17 -2.32 -3.63
N ALA A 93 -0.56 -3.48 -3.34
CA ALA A 93 -0.28 -4.50 -4.35
C ALA A 93 -1.55 -5.19 -4.87
N GLY A 94 -2.60 -5.31 -4.05
CA GLY A 94 -3.87 -5.91 -4.44
C GLY A 94 -4.83 -4.93 -5.09
N ALA A 95 -5.48 -4.10 -4.27
CA ALA A 95 -6.52 -3.17 -4.71
C ALA A 95 -5.96 -2.04 -5.57
N GLY A 96 -4.83 -1.45 -5.15
CA GLY A 96 -4.17 -0.36 -5.88
C GLY A 96 -3.74 -0.77 -7.28
N ALA A 97 -2.98 -1.87 -7.39
CA ALA A 97 -2.51 -2.37 -8.68
C ALA A 97 -3.65 -2.80 -9.61
N THR A 98 -4.68 -3.47 -9.08
CA THR A 98 -5.84 -3.89 -9.89
C THR A 98 -6.59 -2.68 -10.46
N ALA A 99 -6.77 -1.63 -9.65
CA ALA A 99 -7.42 -0.41 -10.09
C ALA A 99 -6.60 0.36 -11.13
N MET A 100 -5.27 0.41 -10.99
CA MET A 100 -4.38 0.96 -12.03
C MET A 100 -4.49 0.18 -13.34
N CYS A 101 -4.47 -1.16 -13.29
CA CYS A 101 -4.61 -1.99 -14.48
C CYS A 101 -5.97 -1.80 -15.16
N ALA A 102 -7.05 -1.65 -14.38
CA ALA A 102 -8.39 -1.39 -14.90
C ALA A 102 -8.49 0.00 -15.56
N ASP A 103 -7.90 1.03 -14.95
CA ASP A 103 -7.87 2.38 -15.50
C ASP A 103 -7.10 2.42 -16.83
N LEU A 104 -5.88 1.90 -16.86
CA LEU A 104 -5.07 1.81 -18.09
C LEU A 104 -5.74 0.98 -19.19
N GLY A 105 -6.35 -0.15 -18.83
CA GLY A 105 -7.10 -0.98 -19.76
C GLY A 105 -8.30 -0.25 -20.36
N SER A 106 -9.00 0.56 -19.57
CA SER A 106 -10.12 1.36 -20.06
C SER A 106 -9.70 2.46 -21.04
N ARG A 107 -8.53 3.09 -20.83
CA ARG A 107 -7.96 4.08 -21.75
C ARG A 107 -7.57 3.46 -23.09
N SER A 108 -6.98 2.25 -23.06
CA SER A 108 -6.66 1.51 -24.28
C SER A 108 -7.88 1.16 -25.13
N ILE A 109 -9.06 0.94 -24.53
CA ILE A 109 -10.30 0.67 -25.27
C ILE A 109 -10.88 1.95 -25.91
N ARG A 110 -10.60 3.12 -25.32
CA ARG A 110 -11.06 4.43 -25.80
C ARG A 110 -10.09 5.08 -26.79
N GLU A 111 -8.97 4.41 -27.09
CA GLU A 111 -7.85 4.90 -27.92
C GLU A 111 -7.29 6.26 -27.46
N GLU A 112 -7.13 6.40 -26.14
CA GLU A 112 -6.30 7.44 -25.50
C GLU A 112 -4.86 6.95 -25.32
#